data_AF-A0A9D9H327-F1
#
_entry.id   AF-A0A9D9H327-F1
#
_cell.length_a   1.000
_cell.length_b   1.000
_cell.length_c   1.000
_cell.angle_alpha   90.00
_cell.angle_beta   90.00
_cell.angle_gamma   90.00
#
_symmetry.space_group_name_H-M   'P 1'
#
loop_
_entity.id
_entity.type
_entity.pdbx_description
1 polymer ?
#
loop_
_entity_poly.entity_id
_entity_poly.type
_entity_poly.pdbx_seq_one_letter_code
_entity_poly.pdbx_strand_id
1 'polypeptide(L)'
;MALGGGTFFTQNKVLPGAYINFISASKASATLSDRGYAAMALELDWGVENTIFEVTKGDLQKNSMKLFGYDYTAPQLKGLRDLFLNLKTLYLYRLTSGGVKATNTYATAKYCGTRGNDLKVVISNNVEEEEKFDVSLYIDDTTLLDKQTVS
;
A
#
# COMPACT_ATOMS: atom_id res chain seq x y z
N MET A 1 -2.92 -51.58 41.92
CA MET A 1 -2.05 -51.15 40.80
C MET A 1 -0.64 -51.04 41.35
N ALA A 2 0.24 -51.93 40.92
CA ALA A 2 1.57 -52.13 41.48
C ALA A 2 2.46 -50.89 41.24
N LEU A 3 2.88 -50.24 42.33
CA LEU A 3 3.97 -49.28 42.33
C LEU A 3 5.25 -50.06 41.95
N GLY A 4 5.84 -49.69 40.82
CA GLY A 4 7.07 -50.29 40.29
C GLY A 4 8.16 -50.37 41.36
N GLY A 5 8.73 -51.57 41.51
CA GLY A 5 9.58 -51.96 42.62
C GLY A 5 10.94 -51.25 42.68
N GLY A 6 11.39 -51.02 43.91
CA GLY A 6 12.74 -50.62 44.29
C GLY A 6 12.80 -50.05 45.71
N THR A 7 13.78 -50.45 46.51
CA THR A 7 14.08 -49.85 47.83
C THR A 7 15.00 -48.64 47.63
N PHE A 8 14.43 -47.43 47.61
CA PHE A 8 15.18 -46.19 47.44
C PHE A 8 15.37 -45.48 48.79
N PHE A 9 16.62 -45.24 49.21
CA PHE A 9 16.94 -44.55 50.47
C PHE A 9 16.94 -43.03 50.39
N THR A 10 16.99 -42.42 49.20
CA THR A 10 16.85 -40.97 49.00
C THR A 10 15.95 -40.66 47.79
N GLN A 11 15.01 -39.73 47.96
CA GLN A 11 13.98 -39.39 46.98
C GLN A 11 14.47 -38.32 45.99
N ASN A 12 15.47 -38.67 45.17
CA ASN A 12 16.12 -37.75 44.23
C ASN A 12 15.72 -37.98 42.76
N LYS A 13 14.63 -38.72 42.51
CA LYS A 13 14.17 -39.07 41.16
C LYS A 13 13.00 -38.17 40.77
N VAL A 14 13.19 -37.36 39.72
CA VAL A 14 12.10 -36.61 39.09
C VAL A 14 11.13 -37.61 38.47
N LEU A 15 9.90 -37.67 38.99
CA LEU A 15 8.84 -38.49 38.42
C LEU A 15 8.51 -37.94 37.02
N PRO A 16 8.51 -38.76 35.96
CA PRO A 16 8.06 -38.31 34.65
C PRO A 16 6.57 -37.97 34.73
N GLY A 17 6.27 -36.68 34.65
CA GLY A 17 4.92 -36.12 34.63
C GLY A 17 4.93 -34.78 33.90
N ALA A 18 3.82 -34.44 33.24
CA ALA A 18 3.68 -33.16 32.56
C ALA A 18 2.99 -32.15 33.49
N TYR A 19 3.65 -31.03 33.78
CA TYR A 19 3.01 -29.88 34.40
C TYR A 19 2.47 -28.96 33.30
N ILE A 20 1.16 -28.99 33.10
CA ILE A 20 0.49 -28.15 32.10
C ILE A 20 -0.08 -26.92 32.81
N ASN A 21 0.55 -25.76 32.63
CA ASN A 21 0.05 -24.48 33.10
C ASN A 21 -0.68 -23.76 31.95
N PHE A 22 -1.96 -23.45 32.14
CA PHE A 22 -2.72 -22.61 31.21
C PHE A 22 -2.61 -21.15 31.63
N ILE A 23 -1.67 -20.43 31.04
CA ILE A 23 -1.64 -18.97 31.11
C ILE A 23 -2.61 -18.48 30.04
N SER A 24 -3.80 -18.03 30.45
CA SER A 24 -4.71 -17.33 29.56
C SER A 24 -3.96 -16.17 28.90
N ALA A 25 -3.94 -16.12 27.56
CA ALA A 25 -3.46 -14.93 26.87
C ALA A 25 -4.25 -13.74 27.42
N SER A 26 -3.55 -12.71 27.89
CA SER A 26 -4.17 -11.49 28.40
C SER A 26 -5.09 -10.94 27.30
N LYS A 27 -6.41 -11.16 27.44
CA LYS A 27 -7.37 -10.46 26.60
C LYS A 27 -7.28 -9.00 27.00
N ALA A 28 -6.76 -8.19 26.09
CA ALA A 28 -6.75 -6.74 26.26
C ALA A 28 -8.16 -6.29 26.66
N SER A 29 -8.25 -5.77 27.89
CA SER A 29 -9.40 -5.08 28.46
C SER A 29 -9.98 -4.11 27.43
N ALA A 30 -11.30 -4.09 27.31
CA ALA A 30 -12.11 -3.23 26.44
C ALA A 30 -11.34 -2.01 25.89
N THR A 31 -10.58 -2.24 24.82
CA THR A 31 -9.96 -1.14 24.09
C THR A 31 -11.12 -0.36 23.51
N LEU A 32 -11.10 0.96 23.69
CA LEU A 32 -11.88 1.88 22.88
C LEU A 32 -11.67 1.45 21.42
N SER A 33 -12.64 0.73 20.86
CA SER A 33 -12.40 -0.09 19.66
C SER A 33 -12.01 0.84 18.53
N ASP A 34 -10.78 0.67 18.03
CA ASP A 34 -10.30 1.38 16.87
C ASP A 34 -11.03 0.86 15.63
N ARG A 35 -12.13 1.53 15.30
CA ARG A 35 -13.02 1.23 14.16
C ARG A 35 -12.65 2.09 12.96
N GLY A 36 -13.10 1.65 11.78
CA GLY A 36 -12.88 2.36 10.52
C GLY A 36 -11.68 1.85 9.72
N TYR A 37 -11.25 0.62 9.98
CA TYR A 37 -10.26 -0.09 9.17
C TYR A 37 -10.98 -1.08 8.24
N ALA A 38 -10.59 -1.11 6.98
CA ALA A 38 -11.03 -2.13 6.02
C ALA A 38 -9.85 -2.59 5.18
N ALA A 39 -9.97 -3.79 4.60
CA ALA A 39 -9.07 -4.27 3.58
C ALA A 39 -9.88 -4.67 2.35
N MET A 40 -9.50 -4.18 1.17
CA MET A 40 -10.17 -4.53 -0.08
C MET A 40 -9.18 -4.67 -1.23
N ALA A 41 -9.51 -5.59 -2.12
CA ALA A 41 -8.83 -5.75 -3.38
C ALA A 41 -9.67 -5.08 -4.48
N LEU A 42 -9.06 -4.16 -5.23
CA LEU A 42 -9.74 -3.38 -6.25
C LEU A 42 -8.97 -3.42 -7.57
N GLU A 43 -9.71 -3.39 -8.67
CA GLU A 43 -9.15 -3.17 -10.00
C GLU A 43 -8.86 -1.68 -10.16
N LEU A 44 -7.59 -1.34 -10.43
CA LEU A 44 -7.15 0.05 -10.58
C LEU A 44 -6.34 0.22 -11.86
N ASP A 45 -6.48 1.38 -12.49
CA ASP A 45 -5.73 1.76 -13.70
C ASP A 45 -4.32 2.28 -13.39
N TRP A 46 -4.02 2.58 -12.12
CA TRP A 46 -2.72 3.08 -11.67
C TRP A 46 -2.51 2.80 -10.19
N GLY A 47 -1.25 2.63 -9.78
CA GLY A 47 -0.87 2.45 -8.38
C GLY A 47 0.12 1.30 -8.17
N VAL A 48 0.53 1.12 -6.91
CA VAL A 48 1.50 0.09 -6.54
C VAL A 48 0.95 -1.31 -6.80
N GLU A 49 1.79 -2.19 -7.33
CA GLU A 49 1.43 -3.56 -7.74
C GLU A 49 1.97 -4.59 -6.75
N ASN A 50 1.28 -5.73 -6.64
CA ASN A 50 1.70 -6.91 -5.88
C ASN A 50 1.98 -6.66 -4.39
N THR A 51 1.54 -5.53 -3.84
CA THR A 51 1.71 -5.19 -2.43
C THR A 51 0.45 -4.57 -1.88
N ILE A 52 0.12 -4.91 -0.63
CA ILE A 52 -0.90 -4.18 0.13
C ILE A 52 -0.29 -2.85 0.56
N PHE A 53 -1.01 -1.76 0.34
CA PHE A 53 -0.61 -0.44 0.81
C PHE A 53 -1.73 0.21 1.61
N GLU A 54 -1.33 1.02 2.59
CA GLU A 54 -2.26 1.75 3.44
C GLU A 54 -2.66 3.08 2.80
N VAL A 55 -3.95 3.38 2.85
CA VAL A 55 -4.51 4.66 2.44
C VAL A 55 -5.35 5.20 3.57
N THR A 56 -5.00 6.37 4.09
CA THR A 56 -5.86 7.07 5.05
C THR A 56 -6.83 8.02 4.34
N LYS A 57 -7.86 8.47 5.05
CA LYS A 57 -8.77 9.51 4.52
C LYS A 57 -8.01 10.78 4.10
N GLY A 58 -6.97 11.16 4.85
CA GLY A 58 -6.12 12.30 4.54
C GLY A 58 -5.29 12.08 3.28
N ASP A 59 -4.79 10.86 3.08
CA ASP A 59 -4.06 10.49 1.87
C ASP A 59 -4.96 10.50 0.63
N LEU A 60 -6.20 10.03 0.76
CA LEU A 60 -7.14 10.14 -0.36
C LEU A 60 -7.38 11.61 -0.71
N GLN A 61 -7.55 12.51 0.25
CA GLN A 61 -7.83 13.92 -0.08
C GLN A 61 -6.62 14.67 -0.66
N LYS A 62 -5.41 14.41 -0.15
CA LYS A 62 -4.21 15.19 -0.54
C LYS A 62 -3.35 14.51 -1.60
N ASN A 63 -3.29 13.18 -1.57
CA ASN A 63 -2.36 12.37 -2.35
C ASN A 63 -3.06 11.50 -3.41
N SER A 64 -4.35 11.74 -3.71
CA SER A 64 -5.11 10.99 -4.73
C SER A 64 -4.38 10.87 -6.06
N MET A 65 -3.84 11.98 -6.56
CA MET A 65 -3.12 11.99 -7.84
C MET A 65 -1.88 11.10 -7.81
N LYS A 66 -1.12 11.12 -6.71
CA LYS A 66 0.10 10.32 -6.56
C LYS A 66 -0.19 8.83 -6.39
N LEU A 67 -1.26 8.50 -5.66
CA LEU A 67 -1.61 7.13 -5.31
C LEU A 67 -2.38 6.42 -6.41
N PHE A 68 -3.37 7.10 -6.99
CA PHE A 68 -4.32 6.51 -7.94
C PHE A 68 -4.26 7.14 -9.34
N GLY A 69 -3.44 8.17 -9.57
CA GLY A 69 -3.31 8.82 -10.88
C GLY A 69 -4.48 9.74 -11.24
N TYR A 70 -5.45 9.93 -10.34
CA TYR A 70 -6.65 10.75 -10.57
C TYR A 70 -6.79 11.83 -9.51
N ASP A 71 -7.47 12.91 -9.86
CA ASP A 71 -7.91 13.91 -8.89
C ASP A 71 -8.94 13.31 -7.90
N TYR A 72 -9.00 13.83 -6.67
CA TYR A 72 -9.96 13.40 -5.65
C TYR A 72 -11.41 13.42 -6.15
N THR A 73 -11.76 14.40 -6.99
CA THR A 73 -13.13 14.58 -7.51
C THR A 73 -13.48 13.67 -8.69
N ALA A 74 -12.48 12.96 -9.24
CA ALA A 74 -12.63 12.15 -10.43
C ALA A 74 -13.68 11.03 -10.26
N PRO A 75 -14.40 10.65 -11.33
CA PRO A 75 -15.40 9.59 -11.28
C PRO A 75 -14.81 8.22 -10.92
N GLN A 76 -13.56 7.95 -11.30
CA GLN A 76 -12.83 6.72 -11.00
C GLN A 76 -12.64 6.50 -9.50
N LEU A 77 -12.54 7.57 -8.71
CA LEU A 77 -12.38 7.51 -7.25
C LEU A 77 -13.71 7.59 -6.50
N LYS A 78 -14.86 7.61 -7.18
CA LYS A 78 -16.18 7.69 -6.53
C LYS A 78 -16.39 6.58 -5.51
N GLY A 79 -16.11 5.33 -5.88
CA GLY A 79 -16.26 4.19 -4.97
C GLY A 79 -15.36 4.32 -3.72
N LEU A 80 -14.10 4.74 -3.90
CA LEU A 80 -13.20 5.00 -2.79
C LEU A 80 -13.71 6.13 -1.89
N ARG A 81 -14.23 7.22 -2.45
CA ARG A 81 -14.83 8.31 -1.66
C ARG A 81 -16.00 7.82 -0.81
N ASP A 82 -16.88 6.99 -1.37
CA ASP A 82 -18.03 6.44 -0.64
C ASP A 82 -17.57 5.54 0.52
N LEU A 83 -16.51 4.77 0.32
CA LEU A 83 -15.90 3.94 1.37
C LEU A 83 -15.33 4.79 2.52
N PHE A 84 -14.61 5.87 2.20
CA PHE A 84 -14.01 6.78 3.19
C PHE A 84 -15.02 7.72 3.88
N LEU A 85 -16.33 7.59 3.62
CA LEU A 85 -17.37 8.20 4.46
C LEU A 85 -17.35 7.61 5.87
N ASN A 86 -17.10 6.31 6.00
CA ASN A 86 -17.11 5.60 7.28
C ASN A 86 -15.73 5.00 7.66
N LEU A 87 -14.78 4.95 6.73
CA LEU A 87 -13.43 4.46 6.98
C LEU A 87 -12.47 5.59 7.41
N LYS A 88 -11.57 5.24 8.34
CA LYS A 88 -10.37 6.00 8.68
C LYS A 88 -9.20 5.58 7.77
N THR A 89 -9.02 4.27 7.63
CA THR A 89 -7.89 3.64 6.95
C THR A 89 -8.35 2.46 6.09
N LEU A 90 -7.83 2.38 4.88
CA LEU A 90 -8.05 1.28 3.95
C LEU A 90 -6.72 0.63 3.61
N TYR A 91 -6.63 -0.69 3.81
CA TYR A 91 -5.57 -1.52 3.26
C TYR A 91 -5.99 -1.98 1.87
N LEU A 92 -5.38 -1.39 0.84
CA LEU A 92 -5.77 -1.63 -0.54
C LEU A 92 -4.78 -2.59 -1.20
N TYR A 93 -5.31 -3.57 -1.92
CA TYR A 93 -4.54 -4.41 -2.84
C TYR A 93 -5.02 -4.18 -4.27
N ARG A 94 -4.08 -3.92 -5.18
CA ARG A 94 -4.37 -3.75 -6.60
C ARG A 94 -4.45 -5.13 -7.27
N LEU A 95 -5.63 -5.48 -7.78
CA LEU A 95 -5.88 -6.76 -8.49
C LEU A 95 -5.25 -6.80 -9.87
N THR A 96 -5.16 -5.65 -10.53
CA THR A 96 -4.58 -5.48 -11.86
C THR A 96 -3.05 -5.40 -11.76
N SER A 97 -2.39 -6.56 -11.63
CA SER A 97 -0.92 -6.65 -11.67
C SER A 97 -0.44 -7.35 -12.95
N GLY A 98 0.79 -7.06 -13.37
CA GLY A 98 1.39 -7.67 -14.57
C GLY A 98 0.90 -7.11 -15.90
N GLY A 99 0.25 -5.94 -15.89
CA GLY A 99 -0.11 -5.22 -17.11
C GLY A 99 1.10 -4.59 -17.81
N VAL A 100 0.88 -4.05 -19.01
CA VAL A 100 1.92 -3.33 -19.77
C VAL A 100 2.04 -1.89 -19.25
N LYS A 101 3.28 -1.44 -19.05
CA LYS A 101 3.60 -0.04 -18.73
C LYS A 101 3.58 0.78 -20.01
N ALA A 102 3.00 1.98 -19.97
CA ALA A 102 3.11 2.91 -21.08
C ALA A 102 4.59 3.32 -21.26
N THR A 103 5.08 3.28 -22.50
CA THR A 103 6.48 3.57 -22.83
C THR A 103 6.56 4.45 -24.06
N ASN A 104 7.49 5.39 -24.07
CA ASN A 104 7.93 6.11 -25.27
C ASN A 104 9.45 6.05 -25.39
N THR A 105 10.02 6.74 -26.38
CA THR A 105 11.47 6.77 -26.63
C THR A 105 12.30 7.30 -25.44
N TYR A 106 11.71 8.15 -24.59
CA TYR A 106 12.41 8.90 -23.55
C TYR A 106 12.06 8.46 -22.12
N ALA A 107 10.92 7.79 -21.91
CA ALA A 107 10.39 7.50 -20.59
C ALA A 107 9.49 6.25 -20.58
N THR A 108 9.45 5.60 -19.41
CA THR A 108 8.55 4.50 -19.10
C THR A 108 7.72 4.88 -17.87
N ALA A 109 6.41 4.63 -17.92
CA ALA A 109 5.51 4.87 -16.81
C ALA A 109 5.93 4.08 -15.56
N LYS A 110 5.73 4.68 -14.37
CA LYS A 110 6.13 4.05 -13.11
C LYS A 110 5.38 2.74 -12.83
N TYR A 111 4.07 2.77 -13.03
CA TYR A 111 3.17 1.63 -12.82
C TYR A 111 2.48 1.23 -14.13
N CYS A 112 2.04 -0.03 -14.23
CA CYS A 112 1.26 -0.48 -15.37
C CYS A 112 -0.18 0.04 -15.30
N GLY A 113 -0.89 -0.02 -16.43
CA GLY A 113 -2.32 0.32 -16.53
C GLY A 113 -2.60 1.48 -17.47
N THR A 114 -3.88 1.70 -17.75
CA THR A 114 -4.36 2.60 -18.82
C THR A 114 -3.99 4.06 -18.55
N ARG A 115 -3.91 4.46 -17.29
CA ARG A 115 -3.58 5.84 -16.88
C ARG A 115 -2.19 6.28 -17.29
N GLY A 116 -1.27 5.34 -17.53
CA GLY A 116 0.05 5.67 -18.08
C GLY A 116 -0.01 6.27 -19.48
N ASN A 117 -1.06 5.99 -20.25
CA ASN A 117 -1.22 6.52 -21.62
C ASN A 117 -1.60 8.00 -21.64
N ASP A 118 -2.10 8.53 -20.53
CA ASP A 118 -2.47 9.94 -20.38
C ASP A 118 -1.27 10.81 -19.98
N LEU A 119 -0.09 10.20 -19.79
CA LEU A 119 1.16 10.90 -19.49
C LEU A 119 1.83 11.41 -20.76
N LYS A 120 2.26 12.67 -20.72
CA LYS A 120 2.94 13.33 -21.83
C LYS A 120 4.23 13.98 -21.38
N VAL A 121 5.32 13.62 -22.04
CA VAL A 121 6.63 14.22 -21.84
C VAL A 121 6.84 15.30 -22.91
N VAL A 122 7.15 16.51 -22.48
CA VAL A 122 7.47 17.64 -23.36
C VAL A 122 8.91 18.06 -23.08
N ILE A 123 9.74 18.06 -24.11
CA ILE A 123 11.15 18.45 -24.03
C ILE A 123 11.31 19.74 -24.83
N SER A 124 11.77 20.81 -24.18
CA SER A 124 12.02 22.12 -24.80
C SER A 124 13.38 22.65 -24.41
N ASN A 125 14.03 23.43 -25.28
CA ASN A 125 15.26 24.14 -24.90
C ASN A 125 14.96 25.13 -23.77
N ASN A 126 15.86 25.21 -22.80
CA ASN A 126 15.77 26.19 -21.74
C ASN A 126 16.01 27.60 -22.30
N VAL A 127 15.24 28.58 -21.82
CA VAL A 127 15.26 29.96 -22.34
C VAL A 127 16.41 30.77 -21.76
N GLU A 128 16.95 30.36 -20.61
CA GLU A 128 18.04 31.05 -19.89
C GLU A 128 19.41 30.42 -20.17
N GLU A 129 19.44 29.11 -20.41
CA GLU A 129 20.68 28.35 -20.66
C GLU A 129 20.55 27.48 -21.93
N GLU A 130 21.14 27.92 -23.04
CA GLU A 130 21.00 27.28 -24.37
C GLU A 130 21.52 25.83 -24.44
N GLU A 131 22.40 25.42 -23.51
CA GLU A 131 22.92 24.06 -23.42
C GLU A 131 22.05 23.12 -22.56
N LYS A 132 20.93 23.62 -22.00
CA LYS A 132 20.04 22.83 -21.15
C LYS A 132 18.66 22.61 -21.78
N PHE A 133 18.05 21.50 -21.41
CA PHE A 133 16.70 21.11 -21.78
C PHE A 133 15.78 21.11 -20.57
N ASP A 134 14.60 21.69 -20.73
CA ASP A 134 13.48 21.58 -19.80
C ASP A 134 12.62 20.37 -20.19
N VAL A 135 12.65 19.34 -19.37
CA VAL A 135 11.81 18.14 -19.49
C VAL A 135 10.62 18.29 -18.55
N SER A 136 9.43 18.43 -19.13
CA SER A 136 8.17 18.61 -18.40
C SER A 136 7.27 17.39 -18.56
N LEU A 137 6.73 16.88 -17.45
CA LEU A 137 5.76 15.79 -17.42
C LEU A 137 4.36 16.35 -17.18
N TYR A 138 3.47 16.11 -18.13
CA TYR A 138 2.06 16.48 -18.07
C TYR A 138 1.16 15.25 -17.94
N ILE A 139 -0.02 15.45 -17.36
CA ILE A 139 -1.13 14.51 -17.39
C ILE A 139 -2.38 15.20 -17.94
N ASP A 140 -3.18 14.48 -18.73
CA ASP A 140 -4.40 14.98 -19.39
C ASP A 140 -4.16 16.24 -20.25
N ASP A 141 -2.97 16.37 -20.83
CA ASP A 141 -2.50 17.53 -21.63
C ASP A 141 -2.46 18.90 -20.92
N THR A 142 -3.04 19.04 -19.73
CA THR A 142 -3.22 20.33 -19.06
C THR A 142 -2.40 20.47 -17.78
N THR A 143 -2.21 19.38 -17.03
CA THR A 143 -1.70 19.46 -15.67
C THR A 143 -0.22 19.09 -15.64
N LEU A 144 0.64 20.07 -15.31
CA LEU A 144 2.06 19.84 -15.08
C LEU A 144 2.25 19.08 -13.76
N LEU A 145 2.85 17.90 -13.82
CA LEU A 145 3.17 17.07 -12.65
C LEU A 145 4.60 17.27 -12.16
N ASP A 146 5.54 17.42 -13.09
CA ASP A 146 6.96 17.56 -12.79
C ASP A 146 7.67 18.34 -13.90
N LYS A 147 8.71 19.08 -13.54
CA LYS A 147 9.58 19.79 -14.48
C LYS A 147 11.02 19.69 -13.99
N GLN A 148 11.90 19.21 -14.85
CA GLN A 148 13.32 19.06 -14.58
C GLN A 148 14.13 19.77 -15.67
N THR A 149 15.15 20.51 -15.26
CA THR A 149 16.10 21.13 -16.19
C THR A 149 17.38 20.31 -16.17
N VAL A 150 17.77 19.78 -17.33
CA VAL A 150 18.91 18.86 -17.51
C VAL A 150 19.86 19.38 -18.59
N SER A 151 21.14 19.06 -18.47
CA SER A 151 22.20 19.39 -19.45
C SER A 151 22.54 18.17 -20.30
#